data_AF-A0A1F2PDF1-F1
#
_entry.id   AF-A0A1F2PDF1-F1
#
_cell.length_a   1.000
_cell.length_b   1.000
_cell.length_c   1.000
_cell.angle_alpha   90.00
_cell.angle_beta   90.00
_cell.angle_gamma   90.00
#
_symmetry.space_group_name_H-M   'P 1'
#
loop_
_entity.id
_entity.type
_entity.pdbx_description
1 polymer ?
#
loop_
_entity_poly.entity_id
_entity_poly.type
_entity_poly.pdbx_seq_one_letter_code
_entity_poly.pdbx_strand_id
1 'polypeptide(L)' 'MDCFLCKGKLTESTTTYMADLGNIIVIVKNVPCHKCIQCGEESFSGTAVVQLERIIDQLRNTLTEIAVVNYDNRAA' A
#
# COMPACT_ATOMS: atom_id res chain seq x y z
N MET A 1 5.64 7.69 17.42
CA MET A 1 6.13 6.36 16.98
C MET A 1 7.41 6.63 16.20
N ASP A 2 8.47 5.91 16.50
CA ASP A 2 9.78 6.13 15.87
C ASP A 2 10.02 5.07 14.80
N CYS A 3 10.75 5.46 13.77
CA CYS A 3 11.13 4.57 12.69
C CYS A 3 11.93 3.39 13.24
N PHE A 4 11.53 2.17 12.89
CA PHE A 4 12.21 0.97 13.35
C PHE A 4 13.69 0.95 12.93
N LEU A 5 13.98 1.41 11.70
CA LEU A 5 15.29 1.36 11.06
C LEU A 5 16.26 2.44 11.58
N CYS A 6 15.87 3.72 11.55
CA CYS A 6 16.76 4.83 11.85
C CYS A 6 16.42 5.60 13.15
N LYS A 7 15.36 5.20 13.87
CA LYS A 7 14.82 5.89 15.06
C LYS A 7 14.35 7.32 14.83
N GLY A 8 14.27 7.78 13.58
CA GLY A 8 13.71 9.08 13.20
C GLY A 8 12.19 9.13 13.36
N LYS A 9 11.62 10.35 13.33
CA LYS A 9 10.18 10.58 13.51
C LYS A 9 9.35 10.03 12.33
N LEU A 10 8.29 9.30 12.63
CA LEU A 10 7.26 8.91 11.66
C LEU A 10 6.15 9.97 11.59
N THR A 11 5.62 10.20 10.38
CA THR A 11 4.48 11.08 10.13
C THR A 11 3.46 10.37 9.24
N GLU A 12 2.18 10.70 9.41
CA GLU A 12 1.12 10.19 8.52
C GLU A 12 1.34 10.70 7.09
N SER A 13 1.18 9.80 6.13
CA SER A 13 1.35 10.09 4.71
C SER A 13 0.54 9.10 3.88
N THR A 14 0.65 9.21 2.56
CA THR A 14 0.15 8.20 1.62
C THR A 14 1.27 7.77 0.68
N THR A 15 1.21 6.52 0.24
CA THR A 15 2.18 5.95 -0.70
C THR A 15 1.48 5.14 -1.78
N THR A 16 2.26 4.69 -2.77
CA THR A 16 1.81 3.71 -3.77
C THR A 16 2.36 2.35 -3.38
N TYR A 17 1.46 1.40 -3.08
CA TYR A 17 1.81 0.02 -2.82
C TYR A 17 1.81 -0.76 -4.14
N MET A 18 2.87 -1.52 -4.39
CA MET A 18 2.99 -2.37 -5.58
C MET A 18 3.21 -3.81 -5.13
N ALA A 19 2.42 -4.73 -5.69
CA ALA A 19 2.57 -6.17 -5.49
C ALA A 19 2.64 -6.89 -6.84
N ASP A 20 3.64 -7.73 -6.99
CA ASP A 20 3.76 -8.68 -8.09
C ASP A 20 3.25 -10.05 -7.60
N LEU A 21 2.16 -10.53 -8.19
CA LEU A 21 1.55 -11.83 -7.86
C LEU A 21 1.98 -12.92 -8.85
N GLY A 22 2.92 -12.63 -9.76
CA GLY A 22 3.42 -13.51 -10.80
C GLY A 22 2.58 -13.51 -12.07
N ASN A 23 1.25 -13.50 -11.96
CA ASN A 23 0.32 -13.40 -13.10
C ASN A 23 -0.26 -11.99 -13.30
N ILE A 24 -0.25 -11.15 -12.26
CA ILE A 24 -0.75 -9.79 -12.28
C ILE A 24 0.13 -8.90 -11.40
N ILE A 25 0.39 -7.69 -11.88
CA ILE A 25 0.98 -6.61 -11.10
C ILE A 25 -0.15 -5.71 -10.59
N VAL A 26 -0.27 -5.58 -9.28
CA VAL A 26 -1.28 -4.72 -8.63
C VAL A 26 -0.60 -3.48 -8.08
N ILE A 27 -1.06 -2.31 -8.52
CA ILE A 27 -0.60 -1.00 -8.08
C ILE A 27 -1.76 -0.30 -7.36
N VAL A 28 -1.65 -0.17 -6.04
CA VAL A 28 -2.62 0.52 -5.19
C VAL A 28 -2.08 1.91 -4.84
N LYS A 29 -2.73 2.95 -5.34
CA LYS A 29 -2.37 4.35 -5.08
C LYS A 29 -3.02 4.86 -3.80
N ASN A 30 -2.42 5.88 -3.20
CA ASN A 30 -2.93 6.61 -2.03
C ASN A 30 -3.16 5.74 -0.79
N VAL A 31 -2.31 4.73 -0.58
CA VAL A 31 -2.39 3.87 0.59
C VAL A 31 -1.92 4.65 1.82
N PRO A 32 -2.72 4.78 2.88
CA PRO A 32 -2.31 5.44 4.11
C PRO A 32 -1.16 4.70 4.77
N CYS A 33 -0.10 5.42 5.10
CA CYS A 33 1.10 4.88 5.73
C CYS A 33 1.68 5.87 6.75
N HIS A 34 2.65 5.39 7.52
CA HIS A 34 3.54 6.21 8.31
C HIS A 34 4.88 6.28 7.58
N LYS A 35 5.31 7.48 7.20
CA LYS A 35 6.58 7.70 6.53
C LYS A 35 7.61 8.33 7.46
N CYS A 36 8.83 7.81 7.46
CA CYS A 36 9.91 8.42 8.21
C CYS A 36 10.43 9.66 7.49
N ILE A 37 10.45 10.79 8.18
CA ILE A 37 10.92 12.07 7.61
C ILE A 37 12.42 12.08 7.31
N GLN A 38 13.19 11.15 7.89
CA GLN A 38 14.65 11.11 7.78
C GLN A 38 15.14 10.11 6.75
N CYS A 39 14.71 8.84 6.84
CA CYS A 39 15.18 7.78 5.94
C CYS A 39 14.16 7.37 4.87
N GLY A 40 12.93 7.90 4.91
CA GLY A 40 11.89 7.59 3.93
C GLY A 40 11.19 6.26 4.12
N GLU A 41 11.51 5.49 5.17
CA GLU A 41 10.86 4.20 5.48
C GLU A 41 9.35 4.34 5.61
N GLU A 42 8.60 3.41 5.04
CA GLU A 42 7.13 3.40 5.03
C GLU A 42 6.61 2.20 5.81
N SER A 43 5.69 2.43 6.74
CA SER A 43 5.01 1.37 7.48
C SER A 43 3.49 1.53 7.45
N PHE A 44 2.78 0.41 7.48
CA PHE A 44 1.32 0.36 7.35
C PHE A 44 0.68 -0.03 8.67
N SER A 45 -0.52 0.49 8.95
CA SER A 45 -1.33 0.00 10.06
C SER A 45 -1.89 -1.39 9.73
N GLY A 46 -2.25 -2.17 10.75
CA GLY A 46 -2.93 -3.45 10.54
C GLY A 46 -4.22 -3.31 9.73
N THR A 47 -4.97 -2.22 9.93
CA THR A 47 -6.19 -1.93 9.15
C THR A 47 -5.89 -1.67 7.67
N ALA A 48 -4.77 -1.00 7.37
CA ALA A 48 -4.36 -0.75 6.00
C ALA A 48 -3.93 -2.04 5.29
N VAL A 49 -3.21 -2.92 6.00
CA VAL A 49 -2.81 -4.23 5.48
C VAL A 49 -4.04 -5.10 5.16
N VAL A 50 -5.02 -5.19 6.05
CA VAL A 50 -6.25 -5.96 5.81
C VAL A 50 -7.02 -5.45 4.58
N GLN A 51 -7.07 -4.13 4.36
CA GLN A 51 -7.71 -3.57 3.17
C GLN A 51 -6.91 -3.86 1.89
N LEU A 52 -5.57 -3.80 1.95
CA LEU A 52 -4.71 -4.18 0.81
C LEU A 52 -4.92 -5.64 0.42
N GLU A 53 -4.95 -6.55 1.39
CA GLU A 53 -5.25 -7.97 1.15
C GLU A 53 -6.60 -8.15 0.47
N ARG A 54 -7.64 -7.46 0.94
CA ARG A 54 -8.97 -7.49 0.32
C ARG A 54 -8.97 -7.02 -1.13
N ILE A 55 -8.23 -5.94 -1.43
CA ILE A 55 -8.10 -5.42 -2.81
C ILE A 55 -7.37 -6.45 -3.69
N ILE A 56 -6.28 -7.03 -3.18
CA ILE A 56 -5.49 -8.04 -3.90
C ILE A 56 -6.32 -9.29 -4.20
N ASP A 57 -7.07 -9.80 -3.23
CA ASP A 57 -7.92 -10.98 -3.39
C ASP A 57 -9.02 -10.76 -4.44
N GLN A 58 -9.56 -9.55 -4.54
CA GLN A 58 -10.54 -9.20 -5.58
C GLN A 58 -9.93 -9.19 -6.99
N LEU A 59 -8.64 -8.86 -7.11
CA LEU A 59 -7.94 -8.74 -8.39
C LEU A 59 -7.25 -10.04 -8.82
N ARG A 60 -7.03 -10.98 -7.91
CA ARG A 60 -6.28 -12.22 -8.17
C ARG A 60 -6.81 -13.06 -9.35
N ASN A 61 -8.11 -12.99 -9.60
CA ASN A 61 -8.81 -13.77 -10.62
C ASN A 61 -9.19 -12.96 -11.87
N THR A 62 -8.66 -11.74 -12.04
CA THR A 62 -8.90 -10.96 -13.26
C THR A 62 -7.96 -11.41 -14.39
N LEU A 63 -8.40 -11.23 -15.64
CA LEU A 63 -7.61 -11.55 -16.85
C LEU A 63 -6.59 -10.46 -17.21
N THR A 64 -6.33 -9.50 -16.32
CA THR A 64 -5.48 -8.34 -16.56
C THR A 64 -4.07 -8.58 -16.06
N GLU A 65 -3.06 -8.19 -16.84
CA GLU A 65 -1.65 -8.30 -16.43
C GLU A 65 -1.22 -7.20 -15.45
N ILE A 66 -1.87 -6.03 -15.51
CA ILE A 66 -1.60 -4.89 -14.62
C ILE A 66 -2.92 -4.28 -14.19
N ALA A 67 -3.11 -4.10 -12.88
CA ALA A 67 -4.25 -3.40 -12.30
C ALA A 67 -3.77 -2.19 -11.49
N VAL A 68 -4.29 -1.01 -11.82
CA VAL A 68 -4.03 0.23 -11.06
C VAL A 68 -5.32 0.65 -10.38
N VAL A 69 -5.31 0.71 -9.06
CA VAL A 69 -6.48 1.04 -8.24
C VAL A 69 -6.15 2.11 -7.21
N ASN A 70 -7.15 2.83 -6.74
CA ASN A 70 -7.01 3.84 -5.68
C ASN A 70 -7.52 3.25 -4.37
N TYR A 71 -6.76 3.40 -3.29
CA TYR A 71 -7.07 2.83 -1.97
C TYR A 71 -8.44 3.30 -1.42
N ASP A 72 -8.80 4.55 -1.70
CA ASP A 72 -10.04 5.18 -1.21
C ASP A 72 -11.29 4.92 -2.07
N ASN A 73 -11.15 4.43 -3.31
CA ASN A 73 -12.32 4.15 -4.17
C ASN A 73 -12.92 2.79 -3.77
N ARG A 74 -14.18 2.57 -3.35
CA ARG A 74 -15.46 3.18 -3.80
C ARG A 74 -15.35 3.64 -5.24
N ALA A 75 -15.60 2.73 -6.18
CA ALA A 75 -15.57 2.95 -7.62
C ALA A 75 -15.98 4.39 -8.00
N ALA A 76 -15.15 5.04 -8.83
CA ALA A 76 -15.57 6.22 -9.56
C ALA A 76 -16.63 5.84 -10.60
#